data_AF-A0A1A3HJJ9-F1
#
_entry.id   AF-A0A1A3HJJ9-F1
#
_cell.length_a   1.000
_cell.length_b   1.000
_cell.length_c   1.000
_cell.angle_alpha   90.00
_cell.angle_beta   90.00
_cell.angle_gamma   90.00
#
_symmetry.space_group_name_H-M   'P 1'
#
loop_
_entity.id
_entity.type
_entity.pdbx_description
1 polymer ?
#
loop_
_entity_poly.entity_id
_entity_poly.type
_entity_poly.pdbx_seq_one_letter_code
_entity_poly.pdbx_strand_id
1 'polypeptide(L)'
;MGLTRTVTFPGAVSFGHTLAPLRRGPRDPCFRMPGDGTIWRTSLLNSGPVTARLSRTAADTAHCQAWGDGAEEYLALLPAMLGAEDDASDFEPSHPTVAAAHRRVPHLRLGRTGRVLEALIPAVIEQRVPGADAFRSWRVLVTKYGTPAPGPAPEGMRVPPSAQTWRTIPSWEFHRANVDPRRALTVVACAQRAASLERLVSIPAAQAREALTSLPGVGIWTAAETAQRAFGDADAVSVGDYHVPKMIGWTLLGHPVDDAGMLELLEPMRPHRQRAVRLLEASGLAYEPRRGPRLPVQHIRYL
;
A
#
# COMPACT_ATOMS: atom_id res chain seq x y z
N MET A 1 -6.78 27.36 -8.96
CA MET A 1 -6.51 26.55 -10.17
C MET A 1 -5.62 25.38 -9.76
N GLY A 2 -5.79 24.18 -10.30
CA GLY A 2 -4.96 23.03 -9.91
C GLY A 2 -3.57 23.10 -10.54
N LEU A 3 -2.55 22.60 -9.83
CA LEU A 3 -1.22 22.41 -10.39
C LEU A 3 -1.19 21.12 -11.21
N THR A 4 -0.28 21.01 -12.18
CA THR A 4 -0.17 19.81 -13.00
C THR A 4 1.28 19.38 -13.19
N ARG A 5 1.50 18.08 -13.37
CA ARG A 5 2.78 17.50 -13.78
C ARG A 5 2.53 16.33 -14.71
N THR A 6 3.40 16.21 -15.71
CA THR A 6 3.47 15.05 -16.59
C THR A 6 4.75 14.28 -16.28
N VAL A 7 4.67 12.95 -16.22
CA VAL A 7 5.81 12.06 -15.99
C VAL A 7 5.86 11.06 -17.14
N THR A 8 6.99 11.00 -17.82
CA THR A 8 7.27 10.08 -18.93
C THR A 8 8.30 9.05 -18.50
N PHE A 9 8.11 7.79 -18.90
CA PHE A 9 8.94 6.65 -18.52
C PHE A 9 9.69 6.09 -19.73
N PRO A 10 10.83 5.41 -19.53
CA PRO A 10 11.45 4.60 -20.56
C PRO A 10 10.61 3.33 -20.78
N GLY A 11 9.57 3.44 -21.60
CA GLY A 11 8.65 2.35 -21.95
C GLY A 11 7.28 2.43 -21.28
N ALA A 12 6.43 1.45 -21.62
CA ALA A 12 5.04 1.41 -21.13
C ALA A 12 4.98 1.35 -19.59
N VAL A 13 4.04 2.09 -19.00
CA VAL A 13 3.82 2.12 -17.55
C VAL A 13 2.36 1.81 -17.20
N SER A 14 2.11 1.05 -16.14
CA SER A 14 0.76 0.91 -15.57
C SER A 14 0.73 1.47 -14.16
N PHE A 15 0.33 2.73 -14.05
CA PHE A 15 0.08 3.35 -12.74
C PHE A 15 -1.12 2.68 -12.02
N GLY A 16 -2.03 2.03 -12.76
CA GLY A 16 -3.06 1.17 -12.16
C GLY A 16 -2.48 0.00 -11.38
N HIS A 17 -1.53 -0.76 -11.95
CA HIS A 17 -0.86 -1.86 -11.24
C HIS A 17 0.10 -1.35 -10.16
N THR A 18 0.79 -0.25 -10.42
CA THR A 18 1.77 0.36 -9.51
C THR A 18 1.10 0.89 -8.24
N LEU A 19 -0.03 1.59 -8.38
CA LEU A 19 -0.73 2.21 -7.25
C LEU A 19 -1.80 1.30 -6.61
N ALA A 20 -2.15 0.17 -7.23
CA ALA A 20 -3.14 -0.77 -6.70
C ALA A 20 -2.93 -1.15 -5.22
N PRO A 21 -1.69 -1.42 -4.74
CA PRO A 21 -1.46 -1.77 -3.33
C PRO A 21 -1.87 -0.66 -2.34
N LEU A 22 -1.99 0.59 -2.78
CA LEU A 22 -2.37 1.71 -1.91
C LEU A 22 -3.88 1.74 -1.63
N ARG A 23 -4.70 1.04 -2.43
CA ARG A 23 -6.16 1.08 -2.35
C ARG A 23 -6.69 0.15 -1.26
N ARG A 24 -7.49 0.68 -0.34
CA ARG A 24 -8.15 -0.05 0.74
C ARG A 24 -9.60 -0.40 0.39
N GLY A 25 -9.74 -1.15 -0.71
CA GLY A 25 -11.02 -1.63 -1.25
C GLY A 25 -11.78 -0.62 -2.13
N PRO A 26 -12.98 -1.00 -2.63
CA PRO A 26 -13.69 -0.21 -3.64
C PRO A 26 -14.30 1.10 -3.13
N ARG A 27 -14.45 1.23 -1.82
CA ARG A 27 -15.06 2.40 -1.16
C ARG A 27 -14.04 3.17 -0.31
N ASP A 28 -12.75 3.05 -0.63
CA ASP A 28 -11.67 3.75 0.05
C ASP A 28 -11.86 5.28 -0.09
N PRO A 29 -12.00 6.04 1.01
CA PRO A 29 -12.19 7.49 0.94
C PRO A 29 -10.94 8.25 0.47
N CYS A 30 -9.76 7.62 0.47
CA CYS A 30 -8.51 8.23 0.02
C CYS A 30 -8.10 7.80 -1.39
N PHE A 31 -8.78 6.82 -1.99
CA PHE A 31 -8.43 6.27 -3.29
C PHE A 31 -9.67 5.87 -4.08
N ARG A 32 -9.90 6.47 -5.25
CA ARG A 32 -11.05 6.16 -6.12
C ARG A 32 -10.60 5.87 -7.54
N MET A 33 -11.30 4.93 -8.17
CA MET A 33 -11.18 4.60 -9.58
C MET A 33 -12.60 4.59 -10.15
N PRO A 34 -13.07 5.68 -10.77
CA PRO A 34 -14.46 5.79 -11.22
C PRO A 34 -14.77 4.95 -12.47
N GLY A 35 -13.75 4.34 -13.09
CA GLY A 35 -13.90 3.44 -14.24
C GLY A 35 -13.57 4.07 -15.59
N ASP A 36 -13.31 5.38 -15.63
CA ASP A 36 -12.88 6.14 -16.83
C ASP A 36 -11.36 6.06 -17.10
N GLY A 37 -10.66 5.14 -16.44
CA GLY A 37 -9.19 5.02 -16.50
C GLY A 37 -8.43 6.02 -15.62
N THR A 38 -9.11 6.91 -14.87
CA THR A 38 -8.46 7.81 -13.91
C THR A 38 -8.35 7.21 -12.51
N ILE A 39 -7.36 7.70 -11.77
CA ILE A 39 -7.17 7.40 -10.35
C ILE A 39 -7.23 8.72 -9.59
N TRP A 40 -8.10 8.78 -8.59
CA TRP A 40 -8.12 9.87 -7.64
C TRP A 40 -7.49 9.41 -6.34
N ARG A 41 -6.59 10.22 -5.79
CA ARG A 41 -5.93 9.93 -4.51
C ARG A 41 -5.84 11.18 -3.66
N THR A 42 -6.00 11.04 -2.35
CA THR A 42 -5.67 12.09 -1.39
C THR A 42 -4.45 11.71 -0.56
N SER A 43 -3.80 12.72 0.01
CA SER A 43 -2.71 12.54 0.98
C SER A 43 -2.67 13.76 1.89
N LEU A 44 -2.05 13.60 3.05
CA LEU A 44 -1.71 14.72 3.92
C LEU A 44 -0.19 14.88 3.90
N LEU A 45 0.28 15.89 3.18
CA LEU A 45 1.70 16.23 3.06
C LEU A 45 2.15 17.20 4.17
N ASN A 46 3.46 17.47 4.26
CA ASN A 46 3.96 18.43 5.25
C ASN A 46 3.49 19.85 4.91
N SER A 47 3.43 20.17 3.61
CA SER A 47 2.86 21.43 3.13
C SER A 47 1.32 21.49 3.20
N GLY A 48 0.64 20.38 3.48
CA GLY A 48 -0.80 20.34 3.74
C GLY A 48 -1.57 19.28 2.95
N PRO A 49 -2.92 19.35 2.98
CA PRO A 49 -3.78 18.38 2.30
C PRO A 49 -3.67 18.48 0.78
N VAL A 50 -3.75 17.32 0.10
CA VAL A 50 -3.79 17.26 -1.36
C VAL A 50 -4.84 16.27 -1.85
N THR A 51 -5.49 16.63 -2.95
CA THR A 51 -6.16 15.70 -3.85
C THR A 51 -5.43 15.70 -5.17
N ALA A 52 -5.23 14.53 -5.75
CA ALA A 52 -4.65 14.35 -7.06
C ALA A 52 -5.53 13.47 -7.95
N ARG A 53 -5.60 13.83 -9.24
CA ARG A 53 -6.22 13.06 -10.31
C ARG A 53 -5.14 12.66 -11.30
N LEU A 54 -4.92 11.35 -11.42
CA LEU A 54 -3.99 10.76 -12.36
C LEU A 54 -4.75 10.20 -13.57
N SER A 55 -4.19 10.42 -14.76
CA SER A 55 -4.72 9.96 -16.03
C SER A 55 -3.58 9.57 -16.97
N ARG A 56 -3.90 8.75 -17.97
CA ARG A 56 -2.95 8.35 -19.00
C ARG A 56 -3.07 9.30 -20.19
N THR A 57 -1.95 9.84 -20.65
CA THR A 57 -1.89 10.61 -21.91
C THR A 57 -1.21 9.84 -23.04
N ALA A 58 -0.31 8.91 -22.71
CA ALA A 58 0.29 7.95 -23.65
C ALA A 58 0.63 6.62 -22.96
N ALA A 59 1.11 5.62 -23.70
CA ALA A 59 1.46 4.31 -23.14
C ALA A 59 2.52 4.39 -22.02
N ASP A 60 3.42 5.35 -22.12
CA ASP A 60 4.57 5.61 -21.26
C ASP A 60 4.45 6.89 -20.42
N THR A 61 3.30 7.58 -20.48
CA THR A 61 3.16 8.93 -19.92
C THR A 61 1.92 9.04 -19.03
N ALA A 62 2.15 9.49 -17.80
CA ALA A 62 1.12 9.79 -16.82
C ALA A 62 0.98 11.31 -16.64
N HIS A 63 -0.25 11.80 -16.61
CA HIS A 63 -0.58 13.18 -16.30
C HIS A 63 -1.30 13.24 -14.96
N CYS A 64 -0.84 14.14 -14.09
CA CYS A 64 -1.42 14.37 -12.77
C CYS A 64 -1.83 15.82 -12.61
N GLN A 65 -3.05 16.02 -12.14
CA GLN A 65 -3.56 17.30 -11.67
C GLN A 65 -3.69 17.23 -10.15
N ALA A 66 -3.23 18.24 -9.42
CA ALA A 66 -3.26 18.28 -7.96
C ALA A 66 -3.84 19.60 -7.42
N TRP A 67 -4.54 19.51 -6.29
CA TRP A 67 -5.21 20.63 -5.63
C TRP A 67 -4.97 20.60 -4.12
N GLY A 68 -4.97 21.77 -3.48
CA GLY A 68 -4.71 21.96 -2.05
C GLY A 68 -3.27 22.39 -1.77
N ASP A 69 -2.98 22.72 -0.51
CA ASP A 69 -1.67 23.24 -0.08
C ASP A 69 -0.55 22.20 -0.26
N GLY A 70 -0.92 20.91 -0.31
CA GLY A 70 -0.04 19.79 -0.63
C GLY A 70 0.29 19.63 -2.12
N ALA A 71 -0.30 20.40 -3.03
CA ALA A 71 -0.23 20.09 -4.46
C ALA A 71 1.19 20.10 -5.04
N GLU A 72 2.01 21.08 -4.68
CA GLU A 72 3.38 21.20 -5.21
C GLU A 72 4.28 20.06 -4.70
N GLU A 73 4.30 19.81 -3.38
CA GLU A 73 5.06 18.71 -2.77
C GLU A 73 4.59 17.35 -3.34
N TYR A 74 3.29 17.16 -3.56
CA TYR A 74 2.75 15.93 -4.15
C TYR A 74 3.26 15.71 -5.57
N LEU A 75 3.21 16.73 -6.41
CA LEU A 75 3.69 16.65 -7.77
C LEU A 75 5.20 16.44 -7.81
N ALA A 76 5.97 16.99 -6.85
CA ALA A 76 7.40 16.73 -6.72
C ALA A 76 7.70 15.23 -6.48
N LEU A 77 6.92 14.57 -5.61
CA LEU A 77 7.04 13.15 -5.26
C LEU A 77 6.44 12.18 -6.30
N LEU A 78 5.64 12.69 -7.23
CA LEU A 78 4.88 11.88 -8.19
C LEU A 78 5.73 10.87 -8.99
N PRO A 79 6.91 11.22 -9.56
CA PRO A 79 7.72 10.24 -10.30
C PRO A 79 8.13 9.04 -9.45
N ALA A 80 8.60 9.27 -8.21
CA ALA A 80 8.98 8.23 -7.26
C ALA A 80 7.78 7.33 -6.90
N MET A 81 6.61 7.92 -6.65
CA MET A 81 5.38 7.20 -6.35
C MET A 81 4.88 6.35 -7.53
N LEU A 82 5.18 6.77 -8.76
CA LEU A 82 4.89 6.00 -9.97
C LEU A 82 6.03 5.03 -10.35
N GLY A 83 7.08 4.92 -9.54
CA GLY A 83 8.17 3.97 -9.71
C GLY A 83 9.20 4.38 -10.77
N ALA A 84 9.41 5.68 -10.99
CA ALA A 84 10.47 6.16 -11.89
C ALA A 84 11.88 5.82 -11.40
N GLU A 85 12.03 5.56 -10.10
CA GLU A 85 13.29 5.18 -9.44
C GLU A 85 13.29 3.69 -9.07
N ASP A 86 12.35 2.91 -9.61
CA ASP A 86 12.33 1.46 -9.47
C ASP A 86 13.39 0.83 -10.39
N ASP A 87 14.52 0.42 -9.82
CA ASP A 87 15.57 -0.31 -10.50
C ASP A 87 15.31 -1.82 -10.39
N ALA A 88 15.22 -2.46 -11.55
CA ALA A 88 15.05 -3.91 -11.70
C ALA A 88 16.05 -4.48 -12.71
N SER A 89 17.14 -3.76 -12.98
CA SER A 89 18.15 -4.16 -13.97
C SER A 89 18.90 -5.43 -13.60
N ASP A 90 19.01 -5.71 -12.30
CA ASP A 90 19.58 -6.91 -11.70
C ASP A 90 18.53 -8.01 -11.41
N PHE A 91 17.27 -7.83 -11.81
CA PHE A 91 16.22 -8.82 -11.58
C PHE A 91 16.27 -9.96 -12.60
N GLU A 92 16.81 -11.10 -12.17
CA GLU A 92 16.85 -12.34 -12.94
C GLU A 92 15.83 -13.36 -12.39
N PRO A 93 14.64 -13.53 -13.01
CA PRO A 93 13.63 -14.46 -12.52
C PRO A 93 14.07 -15.91 -12.76
N SER A 94 14.43 -16.61 -11.68
CA SER A 94 14.91 -18.01 -11.73
C SER A 94 13.81 -19.04 -12.02
N HIS A 95 12.55 -18.75 -11.65
CA HIS A 95 11.44 -19.67 -11.86
C HIS A 95 10.69 -19.37 -13.18
N PRO A 96 10.37 -20.38 -14.02
CA PRO A 96 9.70 -20.16 -15.32
C PRO A 96 8.38 -19.38 -15.25
N THR A 97 7.55 -19.65 -14.25
CA THR A 97 6.28 -18.92 -14.02
C THR A 97 6.52 -17.45 -13.67
N VAL A 98 7.55 -17.13 -12.87
CA VAL A 98 7.90 -15.74 -12.55
C VAL A 98 8.46 -15.03 -13.78
N ALA A 99 9.29 -15.71 -14.58
CA ALA A 99 9.78 -15.18 -15.85
C ALA A 99 8.63 -14.91 -16.85
N ALA A 100 7.62 -15.79 -16.89
CA ALA A 100 6.41 -15.57 -17.68
C ALA A 100 5.58 -14.38 -17.16
N ALA A 101 5.44 -14.24 -15.84
CA ALA A 101 4.78 -13.10 -15.23
C ALA A 101 5.49 -11.78 -15.56
N HIS A 102 6.83 -11.76 -15.47
CA HIS A 102 7.67 -10.62 -15.84
C HIS A 102 7.42 -10.17 -17.28
N ARG A 103 7.39 -11.12 -18.23
CA ARG A 103 7.07 -10.82 -19.65
C ARG A 103 5.64 -10.31 -19.87
N ARG A 104 4.67 -10.70 -19.04
CA ARG A 104 3.24 -10.33 -19.19
C ARG A 104 2.92 -8.93 -18.66
N VAL A 105 3.67 -8.46 -17.67
CA VAL A 105 3.49 -7.12 -17.08
C VAL A 105 4.80 -6.33 -17.05
N PRO A 106 5.43 -6.08 -18.23
CA PRO A 106 6.70 -5.34 -18.30
C PRO A 106 6.57 -3.88 -17.83
N HIS A 107 5.33 -3.40 -17.71
CA HIS A 107 4.97 -2.06 -17.24
C HIS A 107 4.77 -1.94 -15.73
N LEU A 108 4.93 -3.03 -14.97
CA LEU A 108 4.84 -2.98 -13.50
C LEU A 108 6.07 -2.28 -12.95
N ARG A 109 5.83 -1.27 -12.10
CA ARG A 109 6.86 -0.61 -11.31
C ARG A 109 6.50 -0.71 -9.83
N LEU A 110 7.50 -0.78 -8.97
CA LEU A 110 7.32 -0.67 -7.52
C LEU A 110 7.63 0.76 -7.10
N GLY A 111 6.58 1.57 -6.94
CA GLY A 111 6.70 2.96 -6.53
C GLY A 111 6.81 3.12 -5.01
N ARG A 112 7.28 4.29 -4.58
CA ARG A 112 7.35 4.67 -3.16
C ARG A 112 6.62 5.97 -2.88
N THR A 113 5.74 5.98 -1.88
CA THR A 113 4.96 7.18 -1.53
C THR A 113 5.78 8.19 -0.71
N GLY A 114 6.81 7.73 0.00
CA GLY A 114 7.52 8.57 0.97
C GLY A 114 6.66 9.01 2.15
N ARG A 115 5.50 8.36 2.42
CA ARG A 115 4.61 8.65 3.54
C ARG A 115 4.48 7.43 4.44
N VAL A 116 5.27 7.39 5.51
CA VAL A 116 5.39 6.21 6.38
C VAL A 116 4.13 6.01 7.19
N LEU A 117 3.61 7.07 7.83
CA LEU A 117 2.42 6.93 8.68
C LEU A 117 1.18 6.57 7.84
N GLU A 118 1.07 7.10 6.63
CA GLU A 118 -0.03 6.82 5.70
C GLU A 118 -0.04 5.35 5.25
N ALA A 119 1.13 4.70 5.15
CA ALA A 119 1.24 3.27 4.87
C ALA A 119 1.08 2.41 6.15
N LEU A 120 1.63 2.85 7.28
CA LEU A 120 1.71 2.08 8.52
C LEU A 120 0.36 1.93 9.23
N ILE A 121 -0.42 3.00 9.35
CA ILE A 121 -1.72 2.95 10.05
C ILE A 121 -2.68 1.92 9.43
N PRO A 122 -2.95 1.92 8.11
CA PRO A 122 -3.81 0.90 7.54
C PRO A 122 -3.21 -0.50 7.68
N ALA A 123 -1.88 -0.67 7.59
CA ALA A 123 -1.24 -1.95 7.84
C ALA A 123 -1.49 -2.45 9.28
N VAL A 124 -1.44 -1.57 10.29
CA VAL A 124 -1.81 -1.93 11.67
C VAL A 124 -3.27 -2.35 11.76
N ILE A 125 -4.20 -1.60 11.13
CA ILE A 125 -5.65 -1.91 11.14
C ILE A 125 -5.95 -3.27 10.49
N GLU A 126 -5.16 -3.67 9.50
CA GLU A 126 -5.32 -4.91 8.74
C GLU A 126 -4.78 -6.17 9.45
N GLN A 127 -4.06 -6.02 10.57
CA GLN A 127 -3.45 -7.16 11.27
C GLN A 127 -4.48 -8.21 11.69
N ARG A 128 -4.29 -9.45 11.18
CA ARG A 128 -5.02 -10.67 11.57
C ARG A 128 -6.55 -10.57 11.42
N VAL A 129 -7.03 -9.80 10.45
CA VAL A 129 -8.46 -9.68 10.13
C VAL A 129 -8.71 -9.86 8.64
N PRO A 130 -9.92 -10.26 8.22
CA PRO A 130 -10.29 -10.23 6.81
C PRO A 130 -10.12 -8.82 6.22
N GLY A 131 -9.53 -8.72 5.03
CA GLY A 131 -9.29 -7.42 4.39
C GLY A 131 -10.56 -6.57 4.22
N ALA A 132 -11.71 -7.20 3.96
CA ALA A 132 -12.99 -6.49 3.87
C ALA A 132 -13.39 -5.78 5.18
N ASP A 133 -13.08 -6.38 6.33
CA ASP A 133 -13.35 -5.80 7.64
C ASP A 133 -12.40 -4.64 7.91
N ALA A 134 -11.10 -4.82 7.64
CA ALA A 134 -10.11 -3.77 7.79
C ALA A 134 -10.41 -2.56 6.88
N PHE A 135 -10.78 -2.79 5.61
CA PHE A 135 -11.15 -1.72 4.68
C PHE A 135 -12.42 -0.97 5.14
N ARG A 136 -13.36 -1.68 5.77
CA ARG A 136 -14.52 -1.05 6.39
C ARG A 136 -14.12 -0.22 7.61
N SER A 137 -13.23 -0.72 8.46
CA SER A 137 -12.67 0.01 9.62
C SER A 137 -11.96 1.28 9.17
N TRP A 138 -11.06 1.18 8.18
CA TRP A 138 -10.39 2.30 7.53
C TRP A 138 -11.38 3.35 7.04
N ARG A 139 -12.38 2.94 6.24
CA ARG A 139 -13.40 3.85 5.74
C ARG A 139 -14.14 4.57 6.87
N VAL A 140 -14.58 3.85 7.91
CA VAL A 140 -15.33 4.46 9.03
C VAL A 140 -14.49 5.52 9.74
N LEU A 141 -13.24 5.19 10.08
CA LEU A 141 -12.34 6.10 10.79
C LEU A 141 -11.99 7.31 9.93
N VAL A 142 -11.59 7.10 8.67
CA VAL A 142 -11.17 8.19 7.78
C VAL A 142 -12.34 9.06 7.32
N THR A 143 -13.54 8.49 7.10
CA THR A 143 -14.73 9.30 6.82
C THR A 143 -15.05 10.26 7.96
N LYS A 144 -14.85 9.84 9.22
CA LYS A 144 -15.18 10.62 10.41
C LYS A 144 -14.08 11.59 10.84
N TYR A 145 -12.81 11.17 10.76
CA TYR A 145 -11.66 11.90 11.30
C TYR A 145 -10.74 12.49 10.23
N GLY A 146 -10.93 12.13 8.96
CA GLY A 146 -10.26 12.77 7.83
C GLY A 146 -10.89 14.11 7.49
N THR A 147 -10.15 14.96 6.80
CA THR A 147 -10.64 16.27 6.35
C THR A 147 -11.21 16.20 4.93
N PRO A 148 -12.05 17.17 4.51
CA PRO A 148 -12.52 17.25 3.14
C PRO A 148 -11.36 17.28 2.14
N ALA A 149 -11.52 16.54 1.04
CA ALA A 149 -10.56 16.53 -0.06
C ALA A 149 -10.58 17.88 -0.82
N PRO A 150 -9.45 18.58 -0.98
CA PRO A 150 -9.41 19.85 -1.70
C PRO A 150 -9.66 19.69 -3.20
N GLY A 151 -10.10 20.77 -3.85
CA GLY A 151 -10.36 20.80 -5.29
C GLY A 151 -11.66 20.10 -5.71
N PRO A 152 -11.84 19.80 -7.01
CA PRO A 152 -13.03 19.16 -7.57
C PRO A 152 -13.01 17.63 -7.30
N ALA A 153 -12.63 17.21 -6.10
CA ALA A 153 -12.55 15.82 -5.71
C ALA A 153 -13.93 15.15 -5.82
N PRO A 154 -14.02 13.88 -6.26
CA PRO A 154 -15.25 13.10 -6.17
C PRO A 154 -15.87 13.15 -4.78
N GLU A 155 -17.20 13.19 -4.74
CA GLU A 155 -17.94 13.30 -3.48
C GLU A 155 -17.58 12.17 -2.50
N GLY A 156 -17.44 12.55 -1.23
CA GLY A 156 -17.12 11.62 -0.15
C GLY A 156 -15.65 11.22 -0.05
N MET A 157 -14.76 11.74 -0.90
CA MET A 157 -13.32 11.62 -0.68
C MET A 157 -12.88 12.41 0.56
N ARG A 158 -11.84 11.91 1.23
CA ARG A 158 -11.24 12.51 2.43
C ARG A 158 -9.74 12.44 2.36
N VAL A 159 -9.07 13.44 2.90
CA VAL A 159 -7.65 13.38 3.23
C VAL A 159 -7.49 12.56 4.51
N PRO A 160 -6.51 11.64 4.60
CA PRO A 160 -6.33 10.83 5.80
C PRO A 160 -6.06 11.72 7.04
N PRO A 161 -6.46 11.29 8.26
CA PRO A 161 -6.26 12.09 9.46
C PRO A 161 -4.77 12.40 9.71
N SER A 162 -4.51 13.55 10.31
CA SER A 162 -3.16 13.91 10.75
C SER A 162 -2.67 13.00 11.88
N ALA A 163 -1.36 12.95 12.11
CA ALA A 163 -0.80 12.28 13.27
C ALA A 163 -1.38 12.80 14.59
N GLN A 164 -1.67 14.10 14.69
CA GLN A 164 -2.33 14.66 15.87
C GLN A 164 -3.76 14.14 16.01
N THR A 165 -4.51 14.09 14.92
CA THR A 165 -5.89 13.58 14.93
C THR A 165 -5.93 12.11 15.33
N TRP A 166 -5.07 11.25 14.74
CA TRP A 166 -4.97 9.84 15.10
C TRP A 166 -4.70 9.61 16.58
N ARG A 167 -3.84 10.44 17.19
CA ARG A 167 -3.54 10.40 18.63
C ARG A 167 -4.74 10.69 19.51
N THR A 168 -5.68 11.52 19.04
CA THR A 168 -6.81 12.00 19.84
C THR A 168 -8.11 11.26 19.54
N ILE A 169 -8.11 10.29 18.61
CA ILE A 169 -9.31 9.46 18.37
C ILE A 169 -9.62 8.68 19.65
N PRO A 170 -10.82 8.82 20.23
CA PRO A 170 -11.18 8.08 21.42
C PRO A 170 -11.21 6.56 21.17
N SER A 171 -10.83 5.77 22.17
CA SER A 171 -10.75 4.30 22.05
C SER A 171 -12.07 3.65 21.61
N TRP A 172 -13.21 4.16 22.07
CA TRP A 172 -14.53 3.66 21.67
C TRP A 172 -14.84 3.87 20.18
N GLU A 173 -14.18 4.81 19.51
CA GLU A 173 -14.39 5.07 18.08
C GLU A 173 -13.65 4.04 17.22
N PHE A 174 -12.48 3.59 17.67
CA PHE A 174 -11.83 2.40 17.13
C PHE A 174 -12.71 1.15 17.32
N HIS A 175 -13.26 0.97 18.51
CA HIS A 175 -14.16 -0.15 18.80
C HIS A 175 -15.40 -0.13 17.88
N ARG A 176 -16.08 1.02 17.77
CA ARG A 176 -17.20 1.25 16.83
C ARG A 176 -16.80 1.06 15.38
N ALA A 177 -15.52 1.21 15.03
CA ALA A 177 -14.98 0.93 13.72
C ALA A 177 -14.66 -0.56 13.49
N ASN A 178 -14.73 -1.43 14.50
CA ASN A 178 -14.27 -2.83 14.48
C ASN A 178 -12.73 -2.99 14.56
N VAL A 179 -12.07 -2.06 15.26
CA VAL A 179 -10.65 -2.14 15.58
C VAL A 179 -10.52 -2.48 17.06
N ASP A 180 -9.85 -3.59 17.39
CA ASP A 180 -9.68 -4.03 18.76
C ASP A 180 -8.74 -3.09 19.54
N PRO A 181 -8.77 -3.11 20.88
CA PRO A 181 -7.95 -2.23 21.71
C PRO A 181 -6.44 -2.30 21.43
N ARG A 182 -5.87 -3.47 21.11
CA ARG A 182 -4.42 -3.61 20.88
C ARG A 182 -4.00 -2.92 19.57
N ARG A 183 -4.77 -3.12 18.49
CA ARG A 183 -4.54 -2.40 17.22
C ARG A 183 -4.75 -0.89 17.39
N ALA A 184 -5.78 -0.47 18.13
CA ALA A 184 -6.04 0.94 18.40
C ALA A 184 -4.87 1.61 19.15
N LEU A 185 -4.37 0.96 20.21
CA LEU A 185 -3.20 1.43 20.96
C LEU A 185 -1.95 1.52 20.06
N THR A 186 -1.76 0.54 19.17
CA THR A 186 -0.65 0.53 18.21
C THR A 186 -0.73 1.72 17.24
N VAL A 187 -1.93 2.02 16.69
CA VAL A 187 -2.14 3.19 15.84
C VAL A 187 -1.78 4.48 16.58
N VAL A 188 -2.26 4.65 17.81
CA VAL A 188 -1.96 5.85 18.62
C VAL A 188 -0.46 5.95 18.91
N ALA A 189 0.19 4.85 19.30
CA ALA A 189 1.62 4.81 19.59
C ALA A 189 2.49 5.14 18.37
N CYS A 190 2.08 4.68 17.17
CA CYS A 190 2.73 5.05 15.92
C CYS A 190 2.52 6.54 15.60
N ALA A 191 1.29 7.04 15.75
CA ALA A 191 0.97 8.45 15.50
C ALA A 191 1.71 9.41 16.46
N GLN A 192 1.98 9.00 17.70
CA GLN A 192 2.83 9.75 18.64
C GLN A 192 4.28 9.90 18.17
N ARG A 193 4.77 8.95 17.37
CA ARG A 193 6.16 8.93 16.86
C ARG A 193 6.25 9.36 15.39
N ALA A 194 5.18 9.91 14.82
CA ALA A 194 5.06 10.20 13.40
C ALA A 194 6.28 10.94 12.82
N ALA A 195 6.75 12.03 13.46
CA ALA A 195 7.91 12.78 12.98
C ALA A 195 9.19 11.93 12.89
N SER A 196 9.40 10.98 13.80
CA SER A 196 10.54 10.05 13.75
C SER A 196 10.35 8.97 12.70
N LEU A 197 9.12 8.48 12.52
CA LEU A 197 8.80 7.48 11.51
C LEU A 197 8.94 8.04 10.10
N GLU A 198 8.50 9.27 9.84
CA GLU A 198 8.65 9.89 8.52
C GLU A 198 10.12 10.07 8.12
N ARG A 199 11.06 10.22 9.07
CA ARG A 199 12.51 10.29 8.76
C ARG A 199 13.08 8.97 8.24
N LEU A 200 12.38 7.85 8.40
CA LEU A 200 12.83 6.54 7.91
C LEU A 200 12.91 6.49 6.37
N VAL A 201 12.25 7.42 5.66
CA VAL A 201 12.37 7.51 4.18
C VAL A 201 13.77 7.87 3.70
N SER A 202 14.62 8.38 4.59
CA SER A 202 15.99 8.82 4.27
C SER A 202 17.06 7.76 4.53
N ILE A 203 16.68 6.55 4.94
CA ILE A 203 17.61 5.44 5.21
C ILE A 203 17.26 4.21 4.34
N PRO A 204 18.17 3.23 4.17
CA PRO A 204 17.88 2.03 3.40
C PRO A 204 16.64 1.28 3.92
N ALA A 205 15.80 0.78 3.01
CA ALA A 205 14.51 0.17 3.36
C ALA A 205 14.64 -1.00 4.35
N ALA A 206 15.69 -1.82 4.23
CA ALA A 206 15.95 -2.90 5.18
C ALA A 206 16.15 -2.39 6.63
N GLN A 207 16.91 -1.30 6.82
CA GLN A 207 17.10 -0.66 8.13
C GLN A 207 15.81 0.00 8.61
N ALA A 208 15.03 0.61 7.70
CA ALA A 208 13.72 1.16 8.04
C ALA A 208 12.75 0.08 8.53
N ARG A 209 12.75 -1.12 7.93
CA ARG A 209 11.95 -2.26 8.41
C ARG A 209 12.35 -2.69 9.82
N GLU A 210 13.65 -2.83 10.07
CA GLU A 210 14.17 -3.17 11.40
C GLU A 210 13.71 -2.14 12.45
N ALA A 211 13.87 -0.85 12.15
CA ALA A 211 13.41 0.25 13.00
C ALA A 211 11.88 0.22 13.22
N LEU A 212 11.08 -0.11 12.20
CA LEU A 212 9.62 -0.25 12.35
C LEU A 212 9.27 -1.40 13.31
N THR A 213 9.99 -2.53 13.24
CA THR A 213 9.74 -3.68 14.13
C THR A 213 10.12 -3.47 15.59
N SER A 214 10.84 -2.39 15.92
CA SER A 214 11.11 -2.01 17.30
C SER A 214 9.88 -1.41 18.00
N LEU A 215 8.80 -1.10 17.27
CA LEU A 215 7.59 -0.54 17.83
C LEU A 215 6.68 -1.64 18.40
N PRO A 216 6.20 -1.52 19.65
CA PRO A 216 5.21 -2.44 20.18
C PRO A 216 3.97 -2.52 19.27
N GLY A 217 3.59 -3.73 18.88
CA GLY A 217 2.45 -3.97 17.99
C GLY A 217 2.77 -3.90 16.48
N VAL A 218 4.01 -3.60 16.09
CA VAL A 218 4.45 -3.64 14.68
C VAL A 218 5.39 -4.83 14.49
N GLY A 219 4.87 -5.91 13.91
CA GLY A 219 5.66 -7.09 13.56
C GLY A 219 6.24 -7.03 12.14
N ILE A 220 6.97 -8.08 11.76
CA ILE A 220 7.62 -8.21 10.44
C ILE A 220 6.64 -8.04 9.27
N TRP A 221 5.42 -8.57 9.37
CA TRP A 221 4.38 -8.42 8.35
C TRP A 221 4.00 -6.95 8.15
N THR A 222 3.72 -6.22 9.24
CA THR A 222 3.33 -4.80 9.18
C THR A 222 4.48 -3.91 8.71
N ALA A 223 5.71 -4.21 9.12
CA ALA A 223 6.90 -3.53 8.63
C ALA A 223 7.11 -3.75 7.12
N ALA A 224 6.91 -4.99 6.63
CA ALA A 224 6.96 -5.30 5.20
C ALA A 224 5.88 -4.55 4.42
N GLU A 225 4.61 -4.64 4.80
CA GLU A 225 3.51 -3.93 4.13
C GLU A 225 3.74 -2.41 4.07
N THR A 226 4.32 -1.83 5.14
CA THR A 226 4.70 -0.42 5.19
C THR A 226 5.85 -0.14 4.22
N ALA A 227 6.90 -0.97 4.24
CA ALA A 227 8.09 -0.76 3.42
C ALA A 227 7.84 -0.87 1.92
N GLN A 228 7.00 -1.82 1.51
CA GLN A 228 6.56 -1.97 0.13
C GLN A 228 5.96 -0.68 -0.43
N ARG A 229 5.18 0.05 0.37
CA ARG A 229 4.42 1.22 -0.07
C ARG A 229 5.15 2.53 0.17
N ALA A 230 5.77 2.69 1.34
CA ALA A 230 6.44 3.92 1.73
C ALA A 230 7.85 4.03 1.12
N PHE A 231 8.56 2.90 0.98
CA PHE A 231 9.95 2.86 0.52
C PHE A 231 10.12 2.20 -0.86
N GLY A 232 9.08 1.55 -1.40
CA GLY A 232 9.18 0.83 -2.68
C GLY A 232 10.05 -0.43 -2.59
N ASP A 233 10.13 -1.02 -1.39
CA ASP A 233 11.04 -2.13 -1.10
C ASP A 233 10.66 -3.40 -1.88
N ALA A 234 11.48 -3.72 -2.89
CA ALA A 234 11.30 -4.87 -3.78
C ALA A 234 11.62 -6.22 -3.12
N ASP A 235 12.17 -6.22 -1.89
CA ASP A 235 12.55 -7.43 -1.15
C ASP A 235 11.70 -7.68 0.11
N ALA A 236 10.76 -6.78 0.42
CA ALA A 236 9.92 -6.84 1.62
C ALA A 236 8.79 -7.85 1.49
N VAL A 237 9.07 -9.14 1.65
CA VAL A 237 8.04 -10.18 1.66
C VAL A 237 7.20 -10.10 2.94
N SER A 238 5.87 -10.15 2.81
CA SER A 238 4.91 -10.12 3.92
C SER A 238 4.84 -11.46 4.66
N VAL A 239 5.92 -11.84 5.35
CA VAL A 239 5.97 -13.05 6.18
C VAL A 239 4.89 -13.01 7.25
N GLY A 240 4.14 -14.11 7.41
CA GLY A 240 2.97 -14.19 8.30
C GLY A 240 1.66 -13.78 7.63
N ASP A 241 1.68 -13.51 6.33
CA ASP A 241 0.45 -13.31 5.55
C ASP A 241 -0.32 -14.62 5.40
N TYR A 242 -1.64 -14.56 5.51
CA TYR A 242 -2.48 -15.76 5.45
C TYR A 242 -2.59 -16.36 4.04
N HIS A 243 -2.45 -15.53 3.01
CA HIS A 243 -2.69 -15.89 1.61
C HIS A 243 -1.40 -16.03 0.81
N VAL A 244 -0.44 -15.12 0.99
CA VAL A 244 0.75 -15.05 0.12
C VAL A 244 1.54 -16.37 0.08
N PRO A 245 1.88 -17.04 1.20
CA PRO A 245 2.65 -18.29 1.15
C PRO A 245 1.93 -19.40 0.38
N LYS A 246 0.62 -19.56 0.60
CA LYS A 246 -0.20 -20.55 -0.09
C LYS A 246 -0.30 -20.24 -1.58
N MET A 247 -0.54 -18.99 -1.94
CA MET A 247 -0.59 -18.54 -3.33
C MET A 247 0.74 -18.82 -4.03
N ILE A 248 1.88 -18.52 -3.40
CA ILE A 248 3.20 -18.80 -3.94
C ILE A 248 3.40 -20.30 -4.14
N GLY A 249 3.12 -21.12 -3.13
CA GLY A 249 3.22 -22.58 -3.23
C GLY A 249 2.36 -23.14 -4.37
N TRP A 250 1.08 -22.77 -4.44
CA TRP A 250 0.19 -23.25 -5.50
C TRP A 250 0.63 -22.80 -6.89
N THR A 251 1.14 -21.57 -7.01
CA THR A 251 1.55 -20.99 -8.30
C THR A 251 2.86 -21.57 -8.82
N LEU A 252 3.81 -21.89 -7.93
CA LEU A 252 5.15 -22.33 -8.31
C LEU A 252 5.33 -23.85 -8.24
N LEU A 253 4.70 -24.51 -7.26
CA LEU A 253 4.85 -25.95 -7.01
C LEU A 253 3.57 -26.76 -7.26
N GLY A 254 2.40 -26.11 -7.33
CA GLY A 254 1.12 -26.81 -7.45
C GLY A 254 0.61 -27.42 -6.14
N HIS A 255 1.12 -26.98 -4.99
CA HIS A 255 0.62 -27.33 -3.65
C HIS A 255 0.97 -26.19 -2.66
N PRO A 256 0.24 -26.01 -1.54
CA PRO A 256 0.53 -24.90 -0.63
C PRO A 256 1.86 -25.10 0.10
N VAL A 257 2.47 -23.99 0.52
CA VAL A 257 3.62 -23.94 1.44
C VAL A 257 3.33 -22.98 2.58
N ASP A 258 4.13 -23.05 3.65
CA ASP A 258 4.14 -22.08 4.73
C ASP A 258 5.14 -20.94 4.46
N ASP A 259 5.33 -20.05 5.43
CA ASP A 259 6.26 -18.92 5.32
C ASP A 259 7.70 -19.38 5.02
N ALA A 260 8.16 -20.47 5.65
CA ALA A 260 9.52 -20.98 5.46
C ALA A 260 9.72 -21.48 4.02
N GLY A 261 8.78 -22.29 3.52
CA GLY A 261 8.81 -22.77 2.14
C GLY A 261 8.67 -21.63 1.12
N MET A 262 7.84 -20.63 1.39
CA MET A 262 7.75 -19.43 0.54
C MET A 262 9.09 -18.69 0.47
N LEU A 263 9.77 -18.50 1.60
CA LEU A 263 11.05 -17.80 1.64
C LEU A 263 12.14 -18.59 0.90
N GLU A 264 12.18 -19.92 1.04
CA GLU A 264 13.11 -20.78 0.29
C GLU A 264 12.89 -20.65 -1.22
N LEU A 265 11.63 -20.71 -1.69
CA LEU A 265 11.28 -20.55 -3.10
C LEU A 265 11.67 -19.19 -3.68
N LEU A 266 11.56 -18.14 -2.87
CA LEU A 266 11.84 -16.77 -3.30
C LEU A 266 13.32 -16.39 -3.16
N GLU A 267 14.10 -17.09 -2.34
CA GLU A 267 15.50 -16.73 -2.03
C GLU A 267 16.39 -16.49 -3.26
N PRO A 268 16.32 -17.31 -4.34
CA PRO A 268 17.14 -17.07 -5.54
C PRO A 268 16.83 -15.75 -6.26
N MET A 269 15.70 -15.11 -5.96
CA MET A 269 15.26 -13.86 -6.58
C MET A 269 15.56 -12.64 -5.69
N ARG A 270 16.40 -12.75 -4.66
CA ARG A 270 16.91 -11.57 -3.96
C ARG A 270 17.67 -10.63 -4.92
N PRO A 271 17.59 -9.30 -4.75
CA PRO A 271 16.82 -8.55 -3.75
C PRO A 271 15.40 -8.17 -4.21
N HIS A 272 14.72 -9.03 -4.97
CA HIS A 272 13.45 -8.76 -5.66
C HIS A 272 12.32 -9.72 -5.25
N ARG A 273 12.37 -10.27 -4.04
CA ARG A 273 11.40 -11.28 -3.61
C ARG A 273 9.96 -10.77 -3.60
N GLN A 274 9.74 -9.54 -3.14
CA GLN A 274 8.43 -8.91 -3.23
C GLN A 274 8.05 -8.56 -4.67
N ARG A 275 9.01 -8.19 -5.52
CA ARG A 275 8.74 -8.01 -6.95
C ARG A 275 8.19 -9.29 -7.58
N ALA A 276 8.76 -10.46 -7.26
CA ALA A 276 8.25 -11.74 -7.74
C ALA A 276 6.78 -11.96 -7.32
N VAL A 277 6.45 -11.70 -6.04
CA VAL A 277 5.05 -11.74 -5.56
C VAL A 277 4.15 -10.81 -6.38
N ARG A 278 4.56 -9.54 -6.54
CA ARG A 278 3.77 -8.52 -7.27
C ARG A 278 3.60 -8.84 -8.75
N LEU A 279 4.61 -9.45 -9.39
CA LEU A 279 4.53 -9.90 -10.77
C LEU A 279 3.50 -11.03 -10.93
N LEU A 280 3.52 -12.03 -10.06
CA LEU A 280 2.55 -13.13 -10.09
C LEU A 280 1.11 -12.62 -9.91
N GLU A 281 0.90 -11.71 -8.95
CA GLU A 281 -0.40 -11.09 -8.72
C GLU A 281 -0.87 -10.24 -9.91
N ALA A 282 -0.02 -9.33 -10.41
CA ALA A 282 -0.38 -8.39 -11.46
C ALA A 282 -0.52 -9.05 -12.85
N SER A 283 0.23 -10.13 -13.11
CA SER A 283 0.14 -10.89 -14.35
C SER A 283 -1.14 -11.74 -14.45
N GLY A 284 -1.84 -11.95 -13.34
CA GLY A 284 -2.98 -12.87 -13.27
C GLY A 284 -2.57 -14.34 -13.41
N LEU A 285 -1.28 -14.66 -13.23
CA LEU A 285 -0.78 -16.03 -13.17
C LEU A 285 -0.83 -16.61 -11.75
N ALA A 286 -0.91 -15.75 -10.73
CA ALA A 286 -1.15 -16.18 -9.35
C ALA A 286 -2.40 -17.06 -9.26
N TYR A 287 -2.24 -18.22 -8.63
CA TYR A 287 -3.27 -19.23 -8.49
C TYR A 287 -3.34 -19.74 -7.06
N GLU A 288 -4.55 -19.81 -6.51
CA GLU A 288 -4.88 -20.53 -5.29
C GLU A 288 -6.25 -21.19 -5.49
N PRO A 289 -6.40 -22.53 -5.34
CA PRO A 289 -7.68 -23.20 -5.46
C PRO A 289 -8.70 -22.60 -4.47
N ARG A 290 -9.89 -22.25 -4.97
CA ARG A 290 -10.99 -21.80 -4.09
C ARG A 290 -11.43 -22.97 -3.22
N ARG A 291 -11.06 -22.98 -1.94
CA ARG A 291 -11.51 -23.97 -0.96
C ARG A 291 -12.01 -23.28 0.31
N GLY A 292 -13.24 -23.60 0.68
CA GLY A 292 -13.81 -23.33 2.01
C GLY A 292 -14.46 -21.95 2.22
N PRO A 293 -15.35 -21.85 3.23
CA PRO A 293 -15.99 -20.59 3.61
C PRO A 293 -14.95 -19.56 4.08
N ARG A 294 -15.13 -18.29 3.72
CA ARG A 294 -14.31 -17.19 4.23
C ARG A 294 -14.45 -17.13 5.76
N LEU A 295 -13.38 -16.72 6.45
CA LEU A 295 -13.47 -16.37 7.88
C LEU A 295 -14.69 -15.45 8.08
N PRO A 296 -15.59 -15.77 9.02
CA PRO A 296 -16.76 -14.94 9.26
C PRO A 296 -16.31 -13.53 9.63
N VAL A 297 -17.07 -12.54 9.15
CA VAL A 297 -16.87 -11.13 9.49
C VAL A 297 -16.83 -11.01 11.02
N GLN A 298 -15.74 -10.45 11.54
CA GLN A 298 -15.63 -10.28 12.99
C GLN A 298 -16.50 -9.10 13.40
N HIS A 299 -17.38 -9.31 14.38
CA HIS A 299 -18.34 -8.32 14.86
C HIS A 299 -18.01 -7.88 16.29
N ILE A 300 -16.90 -7.16 16.47
CA ILE A 300 -16.50 -6.64 17.78
C ILE A 300 -17.45 -5.53 18.25
N ARG A 301 -18.10 -4.82 17.32
CA ARG A 301 -18.97 -3.66 17.60
C ARG A 301 -20.18 -3.93 18.51
N TYR A 302 -20.53 -5.20 18.73
CA TYR A 302 -21.70 -5.61 19.52
C TYR A 302 -21.32 -6.29 20.84
N LEU A 303 -20.02 -6.32 21.17
CA LEU A 303 -19.47 -6.75 22.46
C LEU A 303 -19.16 -5.51 23.31
#